data_AF-A0A268QUW7-F1
#
_entry.id   AF-A0A268QUW7-F1
#
_cell.length_a   1.000
_cell.length_b   1.000
_cell.length_c   1.000
_cell.angle_alpha   90.00
_cell.angle_beta   90.00
_cell.angle_gamma   90.00
#
_symmetry.space_group_name_H-M   'P 1'
#
loop_
_entity.id
_entity.type
_entity.pdbx_description
1 polymer ?
#
loop_
_entity_poly.entity_id
_entity_poly.type
_entity_poly.pdbx_seq_one_letter_code
_entity_poly.pdbx_strand_id
1 'polypeptide(L)' 'YIGILFTLASLVYSLLVLFDRFSAPTYKAEGVWLTIGDVQLTAGFEVNQLNALMLVIVSLVSFLVHTYSKGYM' A
#
# COMPACT_ATOMS: atom_id res chain seq x y z
N TYR A 1 9.72 3.57 -18.45
CA TYR A 1 8.29 3.85 -18.72
C TYR A 1 7.39 2.84 -18.04
N ILE A 2 7.64 1.54 -18.17
CA ILE A 2 6.89 0.48 -17.47
C ILE A 2 6.79 0.73 -15.95
N GLY A 3 7.90 1.05 -15.28
CA GLY A 3 7.89 1.37 -13.84
C GLY A 3 7.01 2.57 -13.47
N ILE A 4 6.98 3.61 -14.31
CA ILE A 4 6.13 4.80 -14.12
C ILE A 4 4.64 4.44 -14.28
N LEU A 5 4.31 3.59 -15.25
CA LEU A 5 2.93 3.11 -15.44
C LEU A 5 2.46 2.30 -14.23
N PHE A 6 3.30 1.41 -13.69
CA PHE A 6 2.94 0.63 -12.51
C PHE A 6 2.84 1.48 -11.23
N THR A 7 3.70 2.48 -11.04
CA THR A 7 3.57 3.39 -9.89
C THR A 7 2.36 4.29 -10.01
N LEU A 8 1.98 4.71 -11.23
CA LEU A 8 0.72 5.42 -11.48
C LEU A 8 -0.49 4.53 -11.18
N ALA A 9 -0.49 3.27 -11.62
CA ALA A 9 -1.56 2.33 -11.31
C ALA A 9 -1.69 2.09 -9.79
N SER A 10 -0.55 1.96 -9.09
CA SER A 10 -0.51 1.86 -7.63
C SER A 10 -1.10 3.10 -6.95
N LEU A 11 -0.77 4.31 -7.44
CA LEU A 11 -1.34 5.55 -6.95
C LEU A 11 -2.87 5.59 -7.14
N VAL A 12 -3.38 5.24 -8.32
CA VAL A 12 -4.83 5.15 -8.56
C VAL A 12 -5.50 4.18 -7.59
N TYR A 13 -4.92 3.00 -7.38
CA TYR A 13 -5.49 2.00 -6.47
C TYR A 13 -5.47 2.47 -5.01
N SER A 14 -4.41 3.15 -4.58
CA SER A 14 -4.31 3.71 -3.22
C SER A 14 -5.39 4.77 -2.96
N LEU A 15 -5.74 5.59 -3.97
CA LEU A 15 -6.83 6.56 -3.87
C LEU A 15 -8.18 5.85 -3.75
N LEU A 16 -8.43 4.81 -4.56
CA LEU A 16 -9.66 4.02 -4.46
C LEU A 16 -9.82 3.40 -3.06
N VAL A 17 -8.75 2.83 -2.51
CA VAL A 17 -8.73 2.28 -1.15
C VAL A 17 -9.01 3.36 -0.12
N LEU A 18 -8.40 4.55 -0.23
CA LEU A 18 -8.65 5.65 0.69
C LEU A 18 -10.12 6.10 0.67
N PHE A 19 -10.71 6.26 -0.51
CA PHE A 19 -12.12 6.62 -0.64
C PHE A 19 -13.05 5.55 -0.04
N ASP A 20 -12.77 4.29 -0.31
CA ASP A 20 -13.54 3.17 0.25
C ASP A 20 -13.43 3.11 1.79
N ARG A 21 -12.25 3.38 2.35
CA ARG A 21 -12.02 3.42 3.81
C ARG A 21 -12.65 4.62 4.52
N PHE A 22 -13.09 5.65 3.82
CA PHE A 22 -13.87 6.73 4.45
C PHE A 22 -15.30 6.29 4.79
N SER A 23 -15.87 5.37 4.01
CA SER A 23 -17.23 4.86 4.23
C SER A 23 -17.25 3.50 4.93
N ALA A 24 -16.18 2.71 4.81
CA ALA A 24 -16.07 1.38 5.39
C ALA A 24 -15.24 1.38 6.69
N PRO A 25 -15.53 0.46 7.64
CA PRO A 25 -14.71 0.28 8.84
C PRO A 25 -13.33 -0.29 8.51
N THR A 26 -12.43 -0.32 9.51
CA THR A 26 -11.10 -0.93 9.38
C THR A 26 -11.17 -2.36 8.86
N TYR A 27 -10.44 -2.65 7.79
CA TYR A 27 -10.31 -4.01 7.27
C TYR A 27 -9.05 -4.65 7.86
N LYS A 28 -9.20 -5.80 8.51
CA LYS A 28 -8.09 -6.57 9.05
C LYS A 28 -8.18 -8.00 8.51
N ALA A 29 -7.11 -8.44 7.86
CA ALA A 29 -6.96 -9.82 7.41
C ALA A 29 -5.62 -10.34 7.91
N GLU A 30 -5.64 -11.28 8.84
CA GLU A 30 -4.46 -11.89 9.43
C GLU A 30 -4.52 -13.42 9.33
N GLY A 31 -3.35 -14.03 9.13
CA GLY A 31 -3.19 -15.48 9.08
C GLY A 31 -1.92 -15.90 9.81
N VAL A 32 -1.86 -17.16 10.22
CA VAL A 32 -0.64 -17.73 10.80
C VAL A 32 0.41 -17.79 9.70
N TRP A 33 1.47 -17.01 9.86
CA TRP A 33 2.59 -16.97 8.93
C TRP A 33 3.57 -18.10 9.22
N LEU A 34 3.88 -18.31 10.50
CA LEU A 34 4.89 -19.26 10.93
C LEU A 34 4.62 -19.74 12.35
N THR A 35 4.90 -21.01 12.63
CA THR A 35 4.76 -21.61 13.96
C THR A 35 6.09 -22.20 14.39
N ILE A 36 6.59 -21.78 15.56
CA ILE A 36 7.83 -22.29 16.18
C ILE A 36 7.47 -22.87 17.53
N GLY A 37 7.43 -24.20 17.64
CA GLY A 37 6.92 -24.87 18.84
C GLY A 37 5.49 -24.41 19.13
N ASP A 38 5.30 -23.74 20.26
CA ASP A 38 4.00 -23.20 20.70
C ASP A 38 3.75 -21.74 20.26
N VAL A 39 4.73 -21.06 19.67
CA VAL A 39 4.59 -19.65 19.25
C VAL A 39 4.06 -19.58 17.83
N GLN A 40 2.88 -18.98 17.64
CA GLN A 40 2.31 -18.67 16.34
C GLN A 40 2.55 -17.20 16.00
N LEU A 41 3.32 -16.94 14.95
CA LEU A 41 3.49 -15.60 14.37
C LEU A 41 2.39 -15.40 13.34
N THR A 42 1.57 -14.37 13.53
CA THR A 42 0.57 -13.95 12.54
C THR A 42 1.12 -12.84 11.66
N ALA A 43 0.86 -12.93 10.36
CA ALA A 43 1.11 -11.84 9.42
C ALA A 43 -0.21 -11.51 8.70
N GLY A 44 -0.36 -10.25 8.36
CA GLY A 44 -1.61 -9.76 7.80
C GLY A 44 -1.53 -8.32 7.37
N PHE A 45 -2.68 -7.84 6.92
CA PHE A 45 -2.86 -6.45 6.52
C PHE A 45 -3.93 -5.82 7.40
N GLU A 46 -3.65 -4.62 7.87
CA GLU A 46 -4.62 -3.74 8.51
C GLU A 46 -4.77 -2.47 7.67
N VAL A 47 -5.94 -2.29 7.09
CA VAL A 47 -6.30 -1.16 6.25
C VAL A 47 -7.33 -0.31 6.99
N ASN A 48 -6.82 0.64 7.77
CA ASN A 48 -7.58 1.72 8.39
C ASN A 48 -7.41 3.02 7.59
N GLN A 49 -8.10 4.11 7.97
CA GLN A 49 -8.00 5.39 7.23
C GLN A 49 -6.58 5.96 7.22
N LEU A 50 -5.84 5.82 8.32
CA LEU A 50 -4.49 6.35 8.46
C LEU A 50 -3.49 5.60 7.56
N ASN A 51 -3.52 4.26 7.58
CA ASN A 51 -2.68 3.41 6.73
C ASN A 51 -3.04 3.57 5.25
N ALA A 52 -4.33 3.73 4.92
CA ALA A 52 -4.75 4.04 3.54
C ALA A 52 -4.20 5.39 3.05
N LEU A 53 -4.18 6.42 3.90
CA LEU A 53 -3.54 7.70 3.58
C LEU A 53 -2.02 7.54 3.38
N MET A 54 -1.35 6.74 4.21
CA MET A 54 0.06 6.43 4.03
C MET A 54 0.35 5.74 2.68
N LEU A 55 -0.53 4.83 2.24
CA LEU A 55 -0.42 4.19 0.91
C LEU A 55 -0.48 5.22 -0.23
N VAL A 56 -1.34 6.24 -0.12
CA VAL A 56 -1.42 7.34 -1.10
C VAL A 56 -0.12 8.15 -1.12
N ILE A 57 0.42 8.50 0.05
CA ILE A 57 1.66 9.29 0.13
C ILE A 57 2.83 8.53 -0.49
N VAL A 58 3.02 7.26 -0.12
CA VAL A 58 4.15 6.44 -0.62
C VAL A 58 4.06 6.22 -2.13
N SER A 59 2.86 5.92 -2.65
CA SER A 59 2.66 5.72 -4.08
C SER A 59 2.85 7.01 -4.89
N LEU A 60 2.38 8.16 -4.36
CA LEU A 60 2.56 9.48 -4.98
C LEU A 60 4.04 9.84 -5.06
N VAL A 61 4.77 9.75 -3.95
CA VAL A 61 6.21 10.04 -3.92
C VAL A 61 6.96 9.08 -4.85
N SER A 62 6.60 7.79 -4.85
CA SER A 62 7.22 6.80 -5.74
C SER A 62 7.00 7.14 -7.23
N PHE A 63 5.80 7.56 -7.61
CA PHE A 63 5.49 7.99 -8.97
C PHE A 63 6.30 9.22 -9.38
N LEU A 64 6.38 10.23 -8.51
CA LEU A 64 7.18 11.44 -8.75
C LEU A 64 8.67 11.12 -8.89
N VAL A 65 9.22 10.30 -7.98
CA VAL A 65 10.62 9.87 -8.02
C VAL A 65 10.91 9.10 -9.30
N HIS A 66 10.07 8.13 -9.69
CA HIS A 66 10.27 7.38 -10.93
C HIS A 66 10.21 8.27 -12.18
N THR A 67 9.35 9.29 -12.17
CA THR A 67 9.27 10.28 -13.25
C THR A 67 10.51 11.15 -13.29
N TYR A 68 10.97 11.63 -12.13
CA TYR A 68 12.18 12.44 -11.99
C TYR A 68 13.45 11.68 -12.41
N SER A 69 13.58 10.41 -11.98
CA SER A 69 14.73 9.56 -12.30
C SER A 69 14.94 9.37 -13.80
N LYS A 70 13.90 9.51 -14.64
CA LYS A 70 14.06 9.46 -16.10
C LYS A 70 14.85 10.61 -16.69
N GLY A 71 14.89 11.77 -16.02
CA GLY A 71 15.67 12.93 -16.45
C GLY A 71 17.03 13.01 -15.77
N TYR A 72 17.20 12.34 -14.63
CA TYR A 72 18.43 12.36 -13.85
C TYR A 72 19.40 11.23 -14.21
N MET A 73 18.88 10.02 -14.46
CA MET A 73 19.65 8.82 -14.84
C MET A 73 19.45 8.49 -16.32
#